data_AF-A0A7X8ZTR5-F1
#
_entry.id   AF-A0A7X8ZTR5-F1
#
_cell.length_a   1.000
_cell.length_b   1.000
_cell.length_c   1.000
_cell.angle_alpha   90.00
_cell.angle_beta   90.00
_cell.angle_gamma   90.00
#
_symmetry.space_group_name_H-M   'P 1'
#
loop_
_entity.id
_entity.type
_entity.pdbx_description
1 polymer ?
#
loop_
_entity_poly.entity_id
_entity_poly.type
_entity_poly.pdbx_seq_one_letter_code
_entity_poly.pdbx_strand_id
1 'polypeptide(L)' 'MNKPLIKNKVKALITQDNLHFKDLNGNGYLDRYEDWRLSSKERAKDLCSKMTVEEKAGLLMIDTLNADWQGVLS' A
#
# COMPACT_ATOMS: atom_id res chain seq x y z
N MET A 1 -19.28 0.56 -30.15
CA MET A 1 -18.10 0.80 -29.28
C MET A 1 -18.48 0.43 -27.85
N ASN A 2 -17.99 -0.70 -27.34
CA ASN A 2 -18.25 -1.12 -25.96
C ASN A 2 -17.30 -0.37 -25.04
N LYS A 3 -17.81 0.59 -24.26
CA LYS A 3 -17.01 1.32 -23.27
C LYS A 3 -16.78 0.42 -22.04
N PRO A 4 -15.56 0.32 -21.50
CA PRO A 4 -15.34 -0.43 -20.27
C PRO A 4 -16.05 0.25 -19.11
N LEU A 5 -16.74 -0.55 -18.29
CA LEU A 5 -17.30 -0.08 -17.02
C LEU A 5 -16.15 0.11 -16.03
N ILE A 6 -15.74 1.35 -15.80
CA ILE A 6 -14.76 1.71 -14.77
C ILE A 6 -15.46 1.62 -13.41
N LYS A 7 -15.11 0.63 -12.59
CA LYS A 7 -15.58 0.52 -11.21
C LYS A 7 -14.55 1.12 -10.27
N ASN A 8 -14.87 2.25 -9.63
CA ASN A 8 -14.10 2.75 -8.49
C ASN A 8 -14.64 2.08 -7.22
N LYS A 9 -13.85 1.22 -6.57
CA LYS A 9 -14.26 0.51 -5.35
C LYS A 9 -13.47 1.05 -4.17
N VAL A 10 -14.18 1.60 -3.19
CA VAL A 10 -13.62 1.89 -1.86
C VAL A 10 -13.16 0.57 -1.23
N LYS A 11 -11.96 0.54 -0.65
CA LYS A 11 -11.46 -0.64 0.07
C LYS A 11 -12.44 -1.01 1.20
N ALA A 12 -12.59 -2.30 1.44
CA ALA A 12 -13.46 -2.79 2.49
C ALA A 12 -12.97 -2.33 3.88
N LEU A 13 -13.89 -2.29 4.84
CA LEU A 13 -13.58 -2.04 6.24
C LEU A 13 -13.75 -3.34 7.02
N ILE A 14 -12.82 -3.58 7.93
CA ILE A 14 -12.89 -4.63 8.94
C ILE A 14 -13.30 -3.96 10.25
N THR A 15 -14.28 -4.54 10.94
CA THR A 15 -14.76 -4.06 12.23
C THR A 15 -14.36 -5.05 13.32
N GLN A 16 -13.63 -4.58 14.31
CA GLN A 16 -13.22 -5.37 15.47
C GLN A 16 -13.21 -4.47 16.70
N ASP A 17 -13.77 -4.94 17.81
CA ASP A 17 -13.83 -4.20 19.09
C ASP A 17 -14.42 -2.77 18.94
N ASN A 18 -15.45 -2.61 18.10
CA ASN A 18 -16.04 -1.31 17.70
C ASN A 18 -15.08 -0.33 17.01
N LEU A 19 -13.92 -0.79 16.57
CA LEU A 19 -12.97 -0.02 15.76
C LEU A 19 -13.03 -0.46 14.30
N HIS A 20 -12.66 0.44 13.40
CA HIS A 20 -12.64 0.21 11.97
C HIS A 20 -11.21 0.23 11.43
N PHE A 21 -10.92 -0.73 10.56
CA PHE A 21 -9.63 -0.92 9.91
C PHE A 21 -9.83 -1.06 8.41
N LYS A 22 -8.89 -0.58 7.61
CA LYS A 22 -8.95 -0.69 6.15
C LYS A 22 -8.35 -2.02 5.73
N ASP A 23 -9.11 -2.83 5.03
CA ASP A 23 -8.63 -4.08 4.41
C ASP A 23 -7.82 -3.72 3.16
N LEU A 24 -6.50 -3.63 3.32
CA LEU A 24 -5.59 -3.14 2.29
C LEU A 24 -5.32 -4.22 1.25
N ASN A 25 -5.17 -5.48 1.67
CA ASN A 25 -4.92 -6.60 0.76
C ASN A 25 -6.20 -7.30 0.27
N GLY A 26 -7.35 -7.05 0.88
CA GLY A 26 -8.65 -7.60 0.47
C GLY A 26 -8.93 -9.00 1.01
N ASN A 27 -8.26 -9.43 2.07
CA ASN A 27 -8.40 -10.80 2.61
C ASN A 27 -9.53 -10.94 3.64
N GLY A 28 -10.13 -9.84 4.10
CA GLY A 28 -11.20 -9.83 5.10
C GLY A 28 -10.76 -10.10 6.54
N TYR A 29 -9.45 -10.15 6.82
CA TYR A 29 -8.88 -10.37 8.15
C TYR A 29 -8.06 -9.17 8.58
N LEU A 30 -8.12 -8.81 9.87
CA LEU A 30 -7.29 -7.72 10.39
C LEU A 30 -5.83 -8.18 10.49
N ASP A 31 -5.04 -7.82 9.49
CA ASP A 31 -3.59 -8.06 9.51
C ASP A 31 -2.87 -7.02 10.38
N ARG A 32 -1.73 -7.40 10.99
CA ARG A 32 -1.01 -6.51 11.92
C ARG A 32 -0.58 -5.20 11.26
N TYR A 33 -0.15 -5.21 9.99
CA TYR A 33 0.19 -3.97 9.29
C TYR A 33 -1.00 -3.03 9.03
N GLU A 34 -2.23 -3.55 9.04
CA GLU A 34 -3.49 -2.81 8.86
C GLU A 34 -4.00 -2.22 10.19
N ASP A 35 -3.56 -2.78 11.32
CA ASP A 35 -3.88 -2.30 12.65
C ASP A 35 -3.13 -1.00 12.98
N TRP A 36 -3.81 0.13 12.83
CA TRP A 36 -3.25 1.45 13.13
C TRP A 36 -2.97 1.69 14.62
N ARG A 37 -3.41 0.79 15.52
CA ARG A 37 -3.08 0.85 16.95
C ARG A 37 -1.63 0.44 17.24
N LEU A 38 -1.02 -0.34 16.33
CA LEU A 38 0.39 -0.73 16.42
C LEU A 38 1.29 0.41 15.95
N SER A 39 2.54 0.44 16.44
CA SER A 39 3.51 1.44 15.99
C SER A 39 3.82 1.29 14.50
N SER A 40 4.18 2.40 13.84
CA SER A 40 4.58 2.37 12.43
C SER A 40 5.71 1.38 12.15
N LYS A 41 6.63 1.18 13.10
CA LYS A 41 7.74 0.23 12.98
C LYS A 41 7.24 -1.22 12.99
N GLU A 42 6.32 -1.57 13.88
CA GLU A 42 5.73 -2.92 13.93
C GLU A 42 4.94 -3.21 12.67
N ARG A 43 4.15 -2.24 12.21
CA ARG A 43 3.35 -2.35 10.98
C ARG A 43 4.23 -2.52 9.75
N ALA A 44 5.29 -1.72 9.62
CA ALA A 44 6.25 -1.84 8.54
C ALA A 44 6.97 -3.20 8.56
N LYS A 45 7.39 -3.68 9.74
CA LYS A 45 8.03 -4.99 9.88
C LYS A 45 7.11 -6.14 9.44
N ASP A 46 5.84 -6.11 9.86
CA ASP A 46 4.84 -7.11 9.46
C ASP A 46 4.61 -7.07 7.95
N LEU A 47 4.39 -5.88 7.37
CA LEU A 47 4.21 -5.73 5.92
C LEU A 47 5.41 -6.28 5.15
N CYS A 48 6.63 -5.88 5.51
CA CYS A 48 7.84 -6.39 4.88
C CYS A 48 8.01 -7.90 5.05
N SER A 49 7.49 -8.52 6.11
CA SER A 49 7.57 -9.98 6.27
C SER A 49 6.66 -10.75 5.30
N LYS A 50 5.59 -10.11 4.81
CA LYS A 50 4.62 -10.68 3.88
C LYS A 50 4.97 -10.51 2.40
N MET A 51 6.01 -9.74 2.09
CA MET A 51 6.40 -9.41 0.72
C MET A 51 7.52 -10.32 0.19
N THR A 52 7.49 -10.63 -1.10
CA THR A 52 8.62 -11.28 -1.78
C THR A 52 9.82 -10.33 -1.90
N VAL A 53 10.97 -10.85 -2.30
CA VAL A 53 12.18 -10.04 -2.50
C VAL A 53 11.97 -9.04 -3.64
N GLU A 54 11.28 -9.46 -4.70
CA GLU A 54 10.96 -8.65 -5.88
C GLU A 54 10.02 -7.50 -5.51
N GLU A 55 8.97 -7.78 -4.73
CA GLU A 55 8.05 -6.75 -4.25
C GLU A 55 8.77 -5.73 -3.34
N LYS A 56 9.70 -6.18 -2.49
CA LYS A 56 10.55 -5.29 -1.69
C LYS A 56 11.43 -4.43 -2.59
N ALA A 57 12.07 -5.03 -3.59
CA ALA A 57 12.92 -4.32 -4.53
C ALA A 57 12.14 -3.23 -5.28
N GLY A 58 10.90 -3.51 -5.66
CA GLY A 58 9.99 -2.53 -6.29
C GLY A 58 9.71 -1.29 -5.43
N LEU A 59 9.74 -1.42 -4.10
CA LEU A 59 9.58 -0.28 -3.18
C LEU A 59 10.87 0.53 -2.96
N LEU A 60 12.04 -0.06 -3.20
CA LEU A 60 13.34 0.58 -2.99
C LEU A 60 13.79 1.40 -4.20
N MET A 61 13.11 1.25 -5.34
CA MET A 61 13.39 2.01 -6.55
C MET A 61 12.90 3.45 -6.40
N ILE A 62 13.76 4.30 -5.84
CA ILE A 62 13.59 5.74 -5.83
C ILE A 62 14.32 6.28 -7.05
N ASP A 63 13.61 6.52 -8.15
CA ASP A 63 14.17 7.28 -9.26
C ASP A 63 14.41 8.72 -8.80
N THR A 64 15.68 9.09 -8.66
CA THR A 64 16.04 10.48 -8.45
C THR A 64 15.95 11.18 -9.80
N LEU A 65 14.75 11.65 -10.16
CA LEU A 65 14.59 12.62 -11.24
C LEU A 65 15.20 13.94 -10.77
N ASN A 66 16.51 14.10 -10.93
CA ASN A 66 17.18 15.40 -10.89
C ASN A 66 16.83 16.15 -12.18
N ALA A 67 15.56 16.50 -12.34
CA ALA A 67 15.16 17.42 -13.38
C ALA A 67 15.74 18.79 -13.00
N ASP A 68 16.73 19.26 -13.76
CA ASP A 68 17.06 20.69 -13.77
C ASP A 68 15.82 21.48 -14.23
N TRP A 69 15.84 22.80 -14.10
CA TRP A 69 14.78 23.64 -14.64
C TRP A 69 14.64 23.38 -16.15
N GLN A 70 13.46 22.88 -16.55
CA GLN A 70 13.10 22.36 -17.90
C GLN A 70 13.34 20.86 -18.18
N GLY A 71 13.75 20.04 -17.21
CA GLY A 71 13.76 18.58 -17.37
C GLY A 71 14.83 18.03 -18.32
N VAL A 72 15.92 18.77 -18.51
CA VAL A 72 17.09 18.27 -19.26
C VAL A 72 17.97 17.46 -18.31
N LEU A 73 18.32 16.25 -18.71
CA LEU A 73 19.34 15.44 -18.04
C LEU A 73 20.72 15.99 -18.45
N SER A 74 21.51 16.45 -17.48
CA SER A 74 22.93 16.78 -17.67
C SER A 74 23.79 15.53 -17.83
#